data_AF-A0A3T0MZX8-F1
#
_entry.id   AF-A0A3T0MZX8-F1
#
_cell.length_a   1.000
_cell.length_b   1.000
_cell.length_c   1.000
_cell.angle_alpha   90.00
_cell.angle_beta   90.00
_cell.angle_gamma   90.00
#
_symmetry.space_group_name_H-M   'P 1'
#
loop_
_entity.id
_entity.type
_entity.pdbx_description
1 polymer ?
#
loop_
_entity_poly.entity_id
_entity_poly.type
_entity_poly.pdbx_seq_one_letter_code
_entity_poly.pdbx_strand_id
1 'polypeptide(L)'
;MKAHLIFPALLVMVACDVPIAATRTSASGETEIKLQNNLNCWDNRCMRYNAQNDTFSLSGRYAVRAPAGAVQNGGYISVAAFEQTYSRASRASFNGRENR
;
A
#
# COMPACT_ATOMS: atom_id res chain seq x y z
N MET A 1 15.68 -40.22 38.39
CA MET A 1 14.55 -39.30 38.13
C MET A 1 14.97 -38.38 36.99
N LYS A 2 14.16 -38.29 35.94
CA LYS A 2 14.51 -37.74 34.61
C LYS A 2 14.11 -36.26 34.58
N ALA A 3 15.09 -35.34 34.61
CA ALA A 3 14.81 -33.91 34.58
C ALA A 3 14.74 -33.44 33.13
N HIS A 4 13.57 -32.92 32.74
CA HIS A 4 13.28 -32.48 31.39
C HIS A 4 13.94 -31.13 31.09
N LEU A 5 14.63 -31.08 29.95
CA LEU A 5 15.16 -29.86 29.33
C LEU A 5 14.01 -28.88 29.04
N ILE A 6 13.97 -27.77 29.76
CA ILE A 6 13.07 -26.65 29.46
C ILE A 6 13.73 -25.84 28.35
N PHE A 7 13.29 -26.05 27.11
CA PHE A 7 13.60 -25.18 25.98
C PHE A 7 12.79 -23.88 26.14
N PRO A 8 13.43 -22.70 26.24
CA PRO A 8 12.69 -21.45 26.10
C PRO A 8 12.35 -21.31 24.61
N ALA A 9 11.07 -21.42 24.29
CA ALA A 9 10.55 -21.09 22.96
C ALA A 9 10.81 -19.60 22.69
N LEU A 10 11.79 -19.32 21.83
CA LEU A 10 12.05 -17.99 21.31
C LEU A 10 10.88 -17.63 20.37
N LEU A 11 9.89 -16.91 20.90
CA LEU A 11 8.82 -16.30 20.11
C LEU A 11 9.42 -15.16 19.28
N VAL A 12 9.86 -15.48 18.07
CA VAL A 12 10.21 -14.47 17.06
C VAL A 12 8.92 -13.81 16.62
N MET A 13 8.64 -12.62 17.16
CA MET A 13 7.64 -11.72 16.60
C MET A 13 8.16 -11.27 15.23
N VAL A 14 7.72 -11.94 14.17
CA VAL A 14 7.86 -11.42 12.81
C VAL A 14 6.98 -10.18 12.75
N ALA A 15 7.57 -9.01 12.98
CA ALA A 15 6.97 -7.77 12.53
C ALA A 15 6.83 -7.93 11.02
N CYS A 16 5.60 -8.07 10.53
CA CYS A 16 5.35 -7.96 9.10
C CYS A 16 5.66 -6.51 8.75
N ASP A 17 6.93 -6.21 8.43
CA ASP A 17 7.35 -4.98 7.80
C ASP A 17 6.54 -4.86 6.51
N VAL A 18 5.43 -4.13 6.60
CA VAL A 18 4.62 -3.81 5.44
C VAL A 18 5.57 -3.06 4.50
N PRO A 19 5.82 -3.54 3.27
CA PRO A 19 6.83 -2.96 2.41
C PRO A 19 6.45 -1.51 2.12
N ILE A 20 7.13 -0.57 2.77
CA ILE A 20 6.94 0.86 2.53
C ILE A 20 7.42 1.12 1.12
N ALA A 21 6.57 1.76 0.31
CA ALA A 21 6.94 2.10 -1.05
C ALA A 21 8.14 3.07 -1.03
N ALA A 22 9.09 2.88 -1.96
CA ALA A 22 10.22 3.78 -2.10
C ALA A 22 9.73 5.22 -2.30
N THR A 23 10.35 6.20 -1.65
CA THR A 23 9.99 7.60 -1.79
C THR A 23 11.11 8.43 -2.39
N ARG A 24 10.77 9.61 -2.89
CA ARG A 24 11.72 10.66 -3.27
C ARG A 24 11.23 12.02 -2.79
N THR A 25 12.15 12.97 -2.74
CA THR A 25 11.82 14.39 -2.60
C THR A 25 11.64 14.99 -4.00
N SER A 26 10.51 15.65 -4.24
CA SER A 26 10.22 16.36 -5.48
C SER A 26 11.08 17.63 -5.61
N ALA A 27 11.05 18.25 -6.79
CA ALA A 27 11.73 19.54 -7.00
C ALA A 27 11.16 20.68 -6.13
N SER A 28 9.92 20.58 -5.66
CA SER A 28 9.28 21.52 -4.74
C SER A 28 9.53 21.20 -3.26
N GLY A 29 10.26 20.12 -2.95
CA GLY A 29 10.53 19.69 -1.57
C GLY A 29 9.49 18.76 -0.96
N GLU A 30 8.49 18.32 -1.73
CA GLU A 30 7.43 17.43 -1.27
C GLU A 30 7.86 15.97 -1.33
N THR A 31 7.35 15.12 -0.42
CA THR A 31 7.54 13.67 -0.53
C THR A 31 6.63 13.08 -1.60
N GLU A 32 7.22 12.26 -2.46
CA GLU A 32 6.51 11.51 -3.49
C GLU A 32 6.75 10.01 -3.31
N ILE A 33 5.69 9.24 -3.49
CA ILE A 33 5.66 7.80 -3.34
C ILE A 33 5.85 7.16 -4.71
N LYS A 34 6.82 6.26 -4.85
CA LYS A 34 7.03 5.47 -6.06
C LYS A 34 5.89 4.46 -6.18
N LEU A 35 5.21 4.51 -7.32
CA LEU A 35 4.22 3.52 -7.70
C LEU A 35 4.87 2.38 -8.47
N GLN A 36 4.56 1.17 -8.04
CA GLN A 36 4.92 -0.08 -8.70
C GLN A 36 3.67 -0.93 -8.90
N ASN A 37 3.75 -1.90 -9.82
CA ASN A 37 2.64 -2.80 -10.16
C ASN A 37 2.44 -3.89 -9.07
N ASN A 38 2.27 -3.44 -7.83
CA ASN A 38 2.20 -4.20 -6.60
C ASN A 38 1.37 -3.40 -5.56
N LEU A 39 1.40 -3.83 -4.31
CA LEU A 39 1.01 -3.10 -3.12
C LEU A 39 1.96 -1.93 -2.87
N ASN A 40 1.41 -0.72 -2.80
CA ASN A 40 2.13 0.51 -2.48
C ASN A 40 1.60 0.99 -1.13
N CYS A 41 2.49 1.08 -0.14
CA CYS A 41 2.13 1.42 1.24
C CYS A 41 2.78 2.72 1.67
N TRP A 42 1.97 3.59 2.29
CA TRP A 42 2.39 4.84 2.88
C TRP A 42 1.60 5.08 4.17
N ASP A 43 2.30 5.39 5.27
CA ASP A 43 1.69 5.69 6.57
C ASP A 43 0.60 4.67 6.99
N ASN A 44 0.97 3.39 7.02
CA ASN A 44 0.07 2.25 7.35
C ASN A 44 -1.15 2.08 6.40
N ARG A 45 -1.17 2.76 5.25
CA ARG A 45 -2.23 2.63 4.24
C ARG A 45 -1.65 2.05 2.96
N CYS A 46 -2.22 0.95 2.50
CA CYS A 46 -1.75 0.25 1.31
C CYS A 46 -2.81 0.24 0.21
N MET A 47 -2.40 0.48 -1.05
CA MET A 47 -3.23 0.30 -2.23
C MET A 47 -2.49 -0.49 -3.29
N ARG A 48 -3.20 -1.33 -4.03
CA ARG A 48 -2.67 -1.93 -5.26
C ARG A 48 -2.79 -0.92 -6.38
N TYR A 49 -1.67 -0.66 -7.07
CA TYR A 49 -1.65 0.16 -8.26
C TYR A 49 -1.53 -0.73 -9.50
N ASN A 50 -2.35 -0.45 -10.51
CA ASN A 50 -2.29 -1.07 -11.83
C ASN A 50 -1.83 -0.03 -12.85
N ALA A 51 -0.58 -0.13 -13.28
CA ALA A 51 0.06 0.78 -14.22
C ALA A 51 -0.52 0.69 -15.65
N GLN A 52 -1.18 -0.42 -16.03
CA GLN A 52 -1.76 -0.57 -17.37
C GLN A 52 -2.99 0.32 -17.55
N ASN A 53 -3.78 0.49 -16.49
CA ASN A 53 -5.05 1.21 -16.53
C ASN A 53 -5.03 2.51 -15.71
N ASP A 54 -3.90 2.83 -15.08
CA ASP A 54 -3.72 3.94 -14.14
C ASP A 54 -4.80 3.95 -13.04
N THR A 55 -4.92 2.81 -12.34
CA THR A 55 -5.97 2.61 -11.32
C THR A 55 -5.43 2.09 -10.01
N PHE A 56 -6.12 2.42 -8.94
CA PHE A 56 -5.82 2.05 -7.56
C PHE A 56 -6.97 1.22 -7.00
N SER A 57 -6.66 0.21 -6.21
CA SER A 57 -7.68 -0.61 -5.57
C SER A 57 -7.28 -1.03 -4.16
N LEU A 58 -8.29 -1.21 -3.33
CA LEU A 58 -8.18 -1.91 -2.06
C LEU A 58 -8.71 -3.33 -2.22
N SER A 59 -8.27 -4.23 -1.35
CA SER A 59 -8.81 -5.59 -1.31
C SER A 59 -10.34 -5.56 -1.22
N GLY A 60 -11.01 -6.42 -1.99
CA GLY A 60 -12.47 -6.53 -2.00
C GLY A 60 -13.24 -5.37 -2.66
N ARG A 61 -12.58 -4.29 -3.11
CA ARG A 61 -13.25 -3.09 -3.64
C ARG A 61 -12.99 -2.86 -5.13
N TYR A 62 -13.88 -2.10 -5.77
CA TYR A 62 -13.65 -1.66 -7.15
C TYR A 62 -12.45 -0.71 -7.25
N ALA A 63 -11.79 -0.75 -8.40
CA ALA A 63 -10.68 0.14 -8.69
C ALA A 63 -11.16 1.57 -8.96
N VAL A 64 -10.38 2.55 -8.52
CA VAL A 64 -10.60 3.98 -8.71
C VAL A 64 -9.42 4.61 -9.42
N ARG A 65 -9.61 5.77 -10.05
CA ARG A 65 -8.50 6.57 -10.59
C ARG A 65 -8.05 7.61 -9.58
N ALA A 66 -6.76 7.90 -9.58
CA ALA A 66 -6.22 9.08 -8.90
C ALA A 66 -6.73 10.36 -9.59
N PRO A 67 -6.63 11.53 -8.94
CA PRO A 67 -6.90 12.82 -9.60
C PRO A 67 -6.08 12.97 -10.89
N ALA A 68 -6.62 13.70 -11.88
CA ALA A 68 -5.91 13.94 -13.12
C ALA A 68 -4.55 14.63 -12.84
N GLY A 69 -3.47 14.10 -13.42
CA GLY A 69 -2.11 14.60 -13.21
C GLY A 69 -1.48 14.24 -11.86
N ALA A 70 -2.17 13.48 -10.99
CA ALA A 70 -1.63 13.04 -9.70
C ALA A 70 -0.44 12.09 -9.84
N VAL A 71 -0.52 11.18 -10.82
CA VAL A 71 0.58 10.27 -11.15
C VAL A 71 1.50 10.99 -12.13
N GLN A 72 2.67 11.38 -11.63
CA GLN A 72 3.70 12.03 -12.42
C GLN A 72 4.48 11.04 -13.29
N ASN A 73 5.18 11.60 -14.28
CA ASN A 73 6.07 10.84 -15.14
C ASN A 73 7.12 10.09 -14.31
N GLY A 74 7.39 8.84 -14.68
CA GLY A 74 8.19 7.90 -13.91
C GLY A 74 7.42 7.19 -12.79
N GLY A 75 6.09 7.32 -12.69
CA GLY A 75 5.27 6.54 -11.77
C GLY A 75 5.48 6.96 -10.32
N TYR A 76 5.34 8.25 -10.04
CA TYR A 76 5.36 8.80 -8.69
C TYR A 76 4.06 9.52 -8.41
N ILE A 77 3.60 9.51 -7.15
CA ILE A 77 2.41 10.23 -6.71
C ILE A 77 2.76 11.02 -5.45
N SER A 78 2.25 12.25 -5.33
CA SER A 78 2.43 13.01 -4.08
C SER A 78 1.68 12.35 -2.93
N VAL A 79 2.15 12.55 -1.70
CA VAL A 79 1.47 12.03 -0.50
C VAL A 79 0.00 12.49 -0.46
N ALA A 80 -0.27 13.77 -0.69
CA ALA A 80 -1.63 14.32 -0.68
C ALA A 80 -2.54 13.63 -1.72
N ALA A 81 -2.04 13.37 -2.93
CA ALA A 81 -2.82 12.68 -3.95
C ALA A 81 -3.01 11.19 -3.63
N PHE A 82 -2.03 10.54 -3.03
CA PHE A 82 -2.16 9.17 -2.54
C PHE A 82 -3.26 9.06 -1.47
N GLU A 83 -3.27 9.97 -0.49
CA GLU A 83 -4.29 10.01 0.56
C GLU A 83 -5.69 10.27 0.01
N GLN A 84 -5.82 11.22 -0.93
CA GLN A 84 -7.10 11.49 -1.58
C GLN A 84 -7.59 10.26 -2.35
N THR A 85 -6.68 9.56 -3.04
CA THR A 85 -6.99 8.34 -3.78
C THR A 85 -7.38 7.20 -2.84
N TYR A 86 -6.69 7.06 -1.70
CA TYR A 86 -7.02 6.09 -0.66
C TYR A 86 -8.42 6.32 -0.10
N SER A 87 -8.78 7.57 0.19
CA SER A 87 -10.12 7.92 0.66
C SER A 87 -11.20 7.54 -0.35
N ARG A 88 -10.94 7.77 -1.66
CA ARG A 88 -11.85 7.35 -2.74
C ARG A 88 -11.95 5.82 -2.84
N ALA A 89 -10.82 5.12 -2.81
CA ALA A 89 -10.78 3.66 -2.88
C ALA A 89 -11.49 3.02 -1.68
N SER A 90 -11.34 3.60 -0.48
CA SER A 90 -11.99 3.16 0.76
C SER A 90 -13.51 3.29 0.71
N ARG A 91 -14.01 4.26 -0.05
CA ARG A 91 -15.45 4.51 -0.26
C ARG A 91 -16.01 3.78 -1.47
N ALA A 92 -15.16 3.17 -2.30
CA ALA A 92 -15.61 2.43 -3.47
C ALA A 92 -16.43 1.21 -3.05
N SER A 93 -17.46 0.88 -3.82
CA SER A 93 -18.29 -0.30 -3.57
C SER A 93 -17.45 -1.58 -3.56
N PHE A 94 -17.92 -2.58 -2.81
CA PHE A 94 -17.32 -3.91 -2.85
C PHE A 94 -17.55 -4.55 -4.22
N ASN A 95 -16.53 -5.22 -4.74
CA ASN A 95 -16.57 -5.86 -6.05
C ASN A 95 -17.15 -7.29 -6.02
N GLY A 96 -17.78 -7.66 -4.88
CA GLY A 96 -18.41 -8.97 -4.68
C GLY A 96 -17.42 -10.14 -4.58
N ARG A 97 -16.11 -9.91 -4.69
CA ARG A 97 -15.08 -10.96 -4.51
C ARG A 97 -14.67 -11.18 -3.06
N GLU A 98 -15.17 -10.35 -2.14
CA GLU A 98 -15.01 -10.53 -0.69
C GLU A 98 -16.01 -11.57 -0.16
N ASN A 99 -16.04 -12.73 -0.79
CA ASN A 99 -16.77 -13.90 -0.31
C ASN A 99 -16.11 -15.17 -0.87
N ARG A 100 -14.94 -15.51 -0.32
CA ARG A 100 -14.47 -16.90 -0.25
C ARG A 100 -13.36 -17.06 0.79
#